data_AF-A0A1X1G8Q0-F1
#
_entry.id   AF-A0A1X1G8Q0-F1
#
_cell.length_a   1.000
_cell.length_b   1.000
_cell.length_c   1.000
_cell.angle_alpha   90.00
_cell.angle_beta   90.00
_cell.angle_gamma   90.00
#
_symmetry.space_group_name_H-M   'P 1'
#
loop_
_entity.id
_entity.type
_entity.pdbx_description
1 polymer ?
#
loop_
_entity_poly.entity_id
_entity_poly.type
_entity_poly.pdbx_seq_one_letter_code
_entity_poly.pdbx_strand_id
1 'polypeptide(L)'
;MNGQMYQIACIVAAARKALKTDQAILYHPDQYINKICFQILPSEKGEVIELSVSDWFENLKEKGLKDLKLFCPISVNDRGILGFSNTTQSSILCFYKDGKAGYFLPNWKSASAGRGWNVTYTEYEWERSSQDIPHYENNIEEFKDILTRIENLAIKIECDNFAKVFQSARNCLLDPESGKGLAEPQIPLQHLSIFRAASSADVFGGMGSWNDEPGWLAQDKGLGQVYDELSDQLLRNIRSAILFAINEW
;
A
#
# COMPACT_ATOMS: atom_id res chain seq x y z
N MET A 1 -4.38 -5.84 -4.52
CA MET A 1 -3.92 -4.48 -4.18
C MET A 1 -3.43 -3.75 -5.42
N ASN A 2 -3.66 -2.44 -5.49
CA ASN A 2 -3.21 -1.66 -6.64
C ASN A 2 -1.69 -1.42 -6.67
N GLY A 3 -1.15 -1.18 -7.87
CA GLY A 3 0.29 -1.10 -8.11
C GLY A 3 0.98 0.05 -7.36
N GLN A 4 0.28 1.16 -7.10
CA GLN A 4 0.85 2.30 -6.37
C GLN A 4 1.13 1.94 -4.91
N MET A 5 0.14 1.45 -4.17
CA MET A 5 0.35 1.05 -2.76
C MET A 5 1.36 -0.08 -2.64
N TYR A 6 1.29 -1.07 -3.55
CA TYR A 6 2.25 -2.17 -3.59
C TYR A 6 3.69 -1.68 -3.75
N GLN A 7 3.93 -0.80 -4.73
CA GLN A 7 5.28 -0.28 -4.99
C GLN A 7 5.85 0.47 -3.78
N ILE A 8 5.05 1.33 -3.15
CA ILE A 8 5.48 2.07 -1.96
C ILE A 8 5.81 1.10 -0.82
N ALA A 9 4.95 0.11 -0.58
CA ALA A 9 5.17 -0.91 0.45
C ALA A 9 6.50 -1.64 0.25
N CYS A 10 6.81 -2.05 -0.98
CA CYS A 10 8.06 -2.73 -1.31
C CYS A 10 9.29 -1.82 -1.15
N ILE A 11 9.23 -0.55 -1.57
CA ILE A 11 10.31 0.42 -1.38
C ILE A 11 10.55 0.67 0.11
N VAL A 12 9.49 0.94 0.89
CA VAL A 12 9.58 1.18 2.34
C VAL A 12 10.15 -0.05 3.06
N ALA A 13 9.68 -1.25 2.73
CA ALA A 13 10.20 -2.48 3.32
C ALA A 13 11.70 -2.68 3.04
N ALA A 14 12.12 -2.50 1.77
CA ALA A 14 13.51 -2.61 1.37
C ALA A 14 14.39 -1.57 2.07
N ALA A 15 13.94 -0.31 2.13
CA ALA A 15 14.67 0.78 2.77
C ALA A 15 14.77 0.60 4.30
N ARG A 16 13.67 0.21 4.97
CA ARG A 16 13.69 -0.11 6.42
C ARG A 16 14.64 -1.26 6.73
N LYS A 17 14.63 -2.32 5.91
CA LYS A 17 15.56 -3.46 6.06
C LYS A 17 17.00 -2.99 5.94
N ALA A 18 17.33 -2.26 4.87
CA ALA A 18 18.65 -1.70 4.62
C ALA A 18 19.12 -0.77 5.75
N LEU A 19 18.21 0.05 6.30
CA LEU A 19 18.49 0.94 7.43
C LEU A 19 18.82 0.17 8.71
N LYS A 20 18.09 -0.92 9.00
CA LYS A 20 18.33 -1.77 10.18
C LYS A 20 19.60 -2.59 10.09
N THR A 21 19.99 -3.03 8.89
CA THR A 21 21.18 -3.86 8.67
C THR A 21 22.42 -3.05 8.29
N ASP A 22 22.29 -1.72 8.16
CA ASP A 22 23.30 -0.80 7.62
C ASP A 22 23.90 -1.29 6.28
N GLN A 23 23.01 -1.71 5.39
CA GLN A 23 23.36 -2.17 4.03
C GLN A 23 22.82 -1.21 2.98
N ALA A 24 23.30 -1.37 1.74
CA ALA A 24 22.69 -0.71 0.60
C ALA A 24 21.25 -1.23 0.38
N ILE A 25 20.36 -0.35 -0.08
CA ILE A 25 19.00 -0.75 -0.44
C ILE A 25 19.01 -1.71 -1.64
N LEU A 26 18.35 -2.84 -1.49
CA LEU A 26 18.10 -3.78 -2.57
C LEU A 26 16.62 -3.69 -2.95
N TYR A 27 16.32 -3.05 -4.07
CA TYR A 27 14.95 -2.94 -4.58
C TYR A 27 14.92 -3.18 -6.10
N HIS A 28 13.95 -3.97 -6.55
CA HIS A 28 13.75 -4.30 -7.95
C HIS A 28 12.34 -3.88 -8.37
N PRO A 29 12.20 -2.93 -9.33
CA PRO A 29 10.90 -2.57 -9.86
C PRO A 29 10.20 -3.75 -10.55
N ASP A 30 8.87 -3.77 -10.52
CA ASP A 30 8.07 -4.71 -11.30
C ASP A 30 8.28 -4.53 -12.82
N GLN A 31 8.02 -5.58 -13.59
CA GLN A 31 8.20 -5.62 -15.06
C GLN A 31 7.46 -4.53 -15.84
N TYR A 32 6.40 -3.95 -15.27
CA TYR A 32 5.61 -2.88 -15.89
C TYR A 32 6.09 -1.47 -15.51
N ILE A 33 7.17 -1.35 -14.74
CA ILE A 33 7.79 -0.08 -14.38
C ILE A 33 8.99 0.17 -15.30
N ASN A 34 8.95 1.26 -16.06
CA ASN A 34 10.04 1.66 -16.95
C ASN A 34 11.11 2.47 -16.20
N LYS A 35 10.70 3.41 -15.35
CA LYS A 35 11.61 4.26 -14.56
C LYS A 35 11.00 4.58 -13.22
N ILE A 36 11.84 4.61 -12.17
CA ILE A 36 11.53 5.24 -10.89
C ILE A 36 12.59 6.29 -10.61
N CYS A 37 12.18 7.50 -10.26
CA CYS A 37 13.07 8.52 -9.72
C CYS A 37 12.46 9.25 -8.52
N PHE A 38 13.34 9.80 -7.69
CA PHE A 38 12.99 10.65 -6.55
C PHE A 38 13.47 12.06 -6.82
N GLN A 39 12.56 13.02 -6.75
CA GLN A 39 12.82 14.44 -6.89
C GLN A 39 12.97 15.06 -5.51
N ILE A 40 14.20 15.48 -5.18
CA ILE A 40 14.55 16.15 -3.93
C ILE A 40 14.28 17.65 -4.10
N LEU A 41 13.61 18.26 -3.12
CA LEU A 41 13.37 19.70 -3.15
C LEU A 41 14.66 20.45 -2.78
N PRO A 42 15.13 21.40 -3.60
CA PRO A 42 16.26 22.24 -3.24
C PRO A 42 15.82 23.33 -2.26
N SER A 43 16.71 23.72 -1.34
CA SER A 43 16.37 24.63 -0.25
C SER A 43 15.94 26.03 -0.71
N GLU A 44 16.49 26.61 -1.80
CA GLU A 44 16.26 28.03 -2.11
C GLU A 44 16.34 28.43 -3.62
N LYS A 45 15.83 27.61 -4.58
CA LYS A 45 15.88 27.79 -6.08
C LYS A 45 16.96 27.00 -6.83
N GLY A 46 17.35 25.83 -6.32
CA GLY A 46 18.20 24.89 -7.07
C GLY A 46 17.45 24.18 -8.20
N GLU A 47 18.19 23.50 -9.08
CA GLU A 47 17.61 22.52 -9.99
C GLU A 47 17.02 21.33 -9.19
N VAL A 48 15.92 20.78 -9.68
CA VAL A 48 15.34 19.55 -9.11
C VAL A 48 16.32 18.40 -9.36
N ILE A 49 16.79 17.78 -8.29
CA ILE A 49 17.69 16.63 -8.39
C ILE A 49 16.85 15.37 -8.51
N GLU A 50 17.03 14.62 -9.60
CA GLU A 50 16.45 13.28 -9.77
C GLU A 50 17.44 12.21 -9.32
N LEU A 51 17.06 11.44 -8.30
CA LEU A 51 17.84 10.34 -7.76
C LEU A 51 17.22 8.99 -8.15
N SER A 52 18.07 7.98 -8.34
CA SER A 52 17.63 6.59 -8.38
C SER A 52 17.11 6.15 -7.01
N VAL A 53 16.48 4.97 -6.91
CA VAL A 53 16.02 4.42 -5.62
C VAL A 53 17.21 4.27 -4.64
N SER A 54 18.37 3.83 -5.14
CA SER A 54 19.57 3.66 -4.33
C SER A 54 20.17 4.99 -3.88
N ASP A 55 20.34 5.94 -4.81
CA ASP A 55 20.91 7.25 -4.49
C ASP A 55 19.99 8.07 -3.57
N TRP A 56 18.67 7.92 -3.74
CA TRP A 56 17.68 8.50 -2.83
C TRP A 56 17.87 8.00 -1.40
N PHE A 57 17.98 6.68 -1.22
CA PHE A 57 18.14 6.11 0.11
C PHE A 57 19.45 6.57 0.79
N GLU A 58 20.56 6.59 0.06
CA GLU A 58 21.84 7.10 0.59
C GLU A 58 21.74 8.60 0.93
N ASN A 59 21.08 9.41 0.09
CA ASN A 59 20.83 10.82 0.40
C ASN A 59 20.02 11.00 1.69
N LEU A 60 19.00 10.16 1.93
CA LEU A 60 18.25 10.18 3.20
C LEU A 60 19.15 9.81 4.39
N LYS A 61 19.99 8.77 4.26
CA LYS A 61 20.94 8.37 5.32
C LYS A 61 21.89 9.50 5.68
N GLU A 62 22.46 10.19 4.68
CA GLU A 62 23.35 11.35 4.87
C GLU A 62 22.64 12.50 5.60
N LYS A 63 21.37 12.75 5.30
CA LYS A 63 20.50 13.70 6.01
C LYS A 63 20.13 13.27 7.43
N GLY A 64 20.60 12.11 7.90
CA GLY A 64 20.34 11.62 9.26
C GLY A 64 18.99 10.94 9.42
N LEU A 65 18.54 10.19 8.39
CA LEU A 65 17.32 9.38 8.47
C LEU A 65 17.31 8.48 9.72
N LYS A 66 16.19 8.52 10.44
CA LYS A 66 15.91 7.74 11.64
C LYS A 66 14.95 6.59 11.34
N ASP A 67 13.87 6.86 10.60
CA ASP A 67 12.90 5.83 10.22
C ASP A 67 12.12 6.21 8.95
N LEU A 68 11.51 5.21 8.32
CA LEU A 68 10.62 5.32 7.16
C LEU A 68 9.29 4.63 7.46
N LYS A 69 8.17 5.24 7.09
CA LYS A 69 6.84 4.62 7.21
C LYS A 69 6.08 4.72 5.89
N LEU A 70 5.32 3.68 5.57
CA LEU A 70 4.25 3.75 4.59
C LEU A 70 3.08 4.50 5.23
N PHE A 71 2.48 5.42 4.47
CA PHE A 71 1.20 6.03 4.82
C PHE A 71 0.19 5.81 3.70
N CYS A 72 -1.05 5.53 4.09
CA CYS A 72 -2.22 5.61 3.24
C CYS A 72 -3.45 5.95 4.11
N PRO A 73 -4.43 6.71 3.58
CA PRO A 73 -5.66 6.96 4.32
C PRO A 73 -6.41 5.65 4.51
N ILE A 74 -6.94 5.35 5.70
CA ILE A 74 -7.67 4.09 5.92
C ILE A 74 -9.11 4.10 5.38
N SER A 75 -9.64 5.26 5.03
CA SER A 75 -10.97 5.44 4.42
C SER A 75 -10.86 6.36 3.21
N VAL A 76 -11.81 6.25 2.28
CA VAL A 76 -11.94 7.16 1.13
C VAL A 76 -13.36 7.63 0.98
N ASN A 77 -13.53 8.78 0.33
CA ASN A 77 -14.86 9.30 0.00
C ASN A 77 -15.51 8.52 -1.15
N ASP A 78 -14.71 8.02 -2.10
CA ASP A 78 -15.18 7.28 -3.26
C ASP A 78 -14.27 6.06 -3.52
N ARG A 79 -14.83 4.86 -3.40
CA ARG A 79 -14.11 3.60 -3.65
C ARG A 79 -13.94 3.33 -5.15
N GLY A 80 -14.83 3.86 -6.00
CA GLY A 80 -14.84 3.61 -7.44
C GLY A 80 -13.61 4.16 -8.17
N ILE A 81 -12.89 5.11 -7.57
CA ILE A 81 -11.68 5.69 -8.16
C ILE A 81 -10.39 4.92 -7.83
N LEU A 82 -10.44 3.90 -6.97
CA LEU A 82 -9.26 3.20 -6.47
C LEU A 82 -8.55 2.34 -7.52
N GLY A 83 -9.23 2.05 -8.63
CA GLY A 83 -8.65 1.42 -9.82
C GLY A 83 -7.76 2.34 -10.66
N PHE A 84 -7.80 3.66 -10.46
CA PHE A 84 -7.00 4.61 -11.24
C PHE A 84 -5.64 4.90 -10.57
N SER A 85 -4.65 5.26 -11.38
CA SER A 85 -3.37 5.71 -10.86
C SER A 85 -3.50 7.05 -10.13
N ASN A 86 -2.67 7.29 -9.13
CA ASN A 86 -2.58 8.53 -8.36
C ASN A 86 -3.79 8.84 -7.45
N THR A 87 -4.72 7.90 -7.23
CA THR A 87 -5.92 8.13 -6.40
C THR A 87 -5.80 7.59 -4.97
N THR A 88 -4.79 6.78 -4.67
CA THR A 88 -4.64 6.15 -3.33
C THR A 88 -4.25 7.11 -2.23
N GLN A 89 -3.72 8.29 -2.58
CA GLN A 89 -3.15 9.27 -1.63
C GLN A 89 -2.10 8.64 -0.69
N SER A 90 -1.41 7.59 -1.13
CA SER A 90 -0.38 6.91 -0.36
C SER A 90 0.98 7.58 -0.54
N SER A 91 1.81 7.57 0.51
CA SER A 91 3.10 8.26 0.55
C SER A 91 4.16 7.48 1.32
N ILE A 92 5.43 7.84 1.09
CA ILE A 92 6.56 7.43 1.94
C ILE A 92 6.78 8.57 2.94
N LEU A 93 6.75 8.27 4.24
CA LEU A 93 7.10 9.23 5.30
C LEU A 93 8.55 8.98 5.73
N CYS A 94 9.33 10.05 5.85
CA CYS A 94 10.72 10.02 6.30
C CYS A 94 10.86 10.84 7.59
N PHE A 95 11.46 10.24 8.62
CA PHE A 95 11.70 10.86 9.91
C PHE A 95 13.20 10.97 10.18
N TYR A 96 13.67 12.13 10.64
CA TYR A 96 15.10 12.40 10.81
C TYR A 96 15.49 12.55 12.29
N LYS A 97 16.77 12.38 12.59
CA LYS A 97 17.31 12.46 13.97
C LYS A 97 17.20 13.86 14.58
N ASP A 98 17.14 14.91 13.76
CA ASP A 98 16.96 16.30 14.19
C ASP A 98 15.50 16.66 14.49
N GLY A 99 14.57 15.70 14.38
CA GLY A 99 13.15 15.89 14.65
C GLY A 99 12.36 16.47 13.47
N LYS A 100 12.98 16.63 12.29
CA LYS A 100 12.26 16.97 11.05
C LYS A 100 11.60 15.72 10.47
N ALA A 101 10.58 15.95 9.65
CA ALA A 101 10.04 14.94 8.75
C ALA A 101 9.77 15.52 7.36
N GLY A 102 9.77 14.62 6.38
CA GLY A 102 9.33 14.89 5.03
C GLY A 102 8.51 13.72 4.52
N TYR A 103 7.91 13.88 3.35
CA TYR A 103 7.20 12.79 2.70
C TYR A 103 7.36 12.86 1.19
N PHE A 104 7.19 11.71 0.55
CA PHE A 104 7.26 11.57 -0.90
C PHE A 104 5.91 11.13 -1.46
N LEU A 105 5.39 11.90 -2.40
CA LEU A 105 4.20 11.55 -3.16
C LEU A 105 4.59 10.98 -4.52
N PRO A 106 4.10 9.78 -4.89
CA PRO A 106 4.32 9.24 -6.22
C PRO A 106 3.40 9.92 -7.25
N ASN A 107 3.91 10.03 -8.48
CA ASN A 107 3.16 10.42 -9.66
C ASN A 107 3.45 9.43 -10.79
N TRP A 108 2.44 8.70 -11.20
CA TRP A 108 2.51 7.68 -12.23
C TRP A 108 2.07 8.24 -13.58
N LYS A 109 2.95 8.15 -14.58
CA LYS A 109 2.68 8.55 -15.96
C LYS A 109 2.98 7.39 -16.91
N SER A 110 2.16 7.25 -17.94
CA SER A 110 2.45 6.29 -19.02
C SER A 110 3.80 6.62 -19.67
N ALA A 111 4.63 5.59 -19.89
CA ALA A 111 5.90 5.77 -20.57
C ALA A 111 5.67 6.14 -22.05
N SER A 112 6.36 7.18 -22.52
CA SER A 112 6.24 7.68 -23.90
C SER A 112 6.59 6.63 -24.98
N ALA A 113 7.41 5.63 -24.64
CA ALA A 113 7.80 4.52 -25.52
C ALA A 113 6.76 3.38 -25.59
N GLY A 114 5.58 3.54 -24.96
CA GLY A 114 4.40 2.71 -25.24
C GLY A 114 4.23 1.46 -24.39
N ARG A 115 5.11 1.18 -23.42
CA ARG A 115 4.86 0.14 -22.40
C ARG A 115 5.40 0.55 -21.04
N GLY A 116 4.57 0.36 -20.03
CA GLY A 116 4.92 0.54 -18.63
C GLY A 116 4.78 1.97 -18.12
N TRP A 117 5.20 2.16 -16.87
CA TRP A 117 4.99 3.38 -16.09
C TRP A 117 6.32 4.05 -15.75
N ASN A 118 6.35 5.37 -15.90
CA ASN A 118 7.34 6.22 -15.27
C ASN A 118 6.75 6.72 -13.95
N VAL A 119 7.44 6.44 -12.84
CA VAL A 119 7.02 6.87 -11.50
C VAL A 119 8.02 7.88 -10.96
N THR A 120 7.51 9.05 -10.59
CA THR A 120 8.30 10.10 -9.94
C THR A 120 7.78 10.32 -8.54
N TYR A 121 8.65 10.18 -7.55
CA TYR A 121 8.38 10.48 -6.15
C TYR A 121 8.86 11.91 -5.87
N THR A 122 7.96 12.82 -5.54
CA THR A 122 8.31 14.23 -5.23
C THR A 122 8.36 14.42 -3.72
N GLU A 123 9.48 14.96 -3.22
CA GLU A 123 9.65 15.31 -1.81
C GLU A 123 8.77 16.51 -1.44
N TYR A 124 8.29 16.51 -0.21
CA TYR A 124 7.61 17.62 0.44
C TYR A 124 8.06 17.70 1.89
N GLU A 125 8.22 18.91 2.40
CA GLU A 125 8.46 19.13 3.83
C GLU A 125 7.18 18.85 4.62
N TRP A 126 7.33 18.23 5.79
CA TRP A 126 6.24 18.09 6.74
C TRP A 126 6.44 19.09 7.87
N GLU A 127 5.67 20.18 7.86
CA GLU A 127 5.77 21.29 8.83
C GLU A 127 5.45 20.89 10.29
N ARG A 128 5.07 19.63 10.55
CA ARG A 128 4.79 19.13 11.89
C ARG A 128 6.09 18.81 12.62
N SER A 129 6.24 19.28 13.86
CA SER A 129 7.30 18.80 14.76
C SER A 129 7.10 17.30 15.01
N SER A 130 7.83 16.45 14.29
CA SER A 130 7.55 15.02 14.16
C SER A 130 8.27 14.19 15.21
N GLN A 131 8.08 14.54 16.49
CA GLN A 131 8.54 13.66 17.57
C GLN A 131 7.75 12.34 17.60
N ASP A 132 6.47 12.37 17.17
CA ASP A 132 5.60 11.20 17.16
C ASP A 132 5.59 10.53 15.78
N ILE A 133 6.43 9.51 15.63
CA ILE A 133 6.36 8.56 14.51
C ILE A 133 5.02 7.81 14.65
N PRO A 134 4.17 7.77 13.61
CA PRO A 134 2.89 7.05 13.68
C PRO A 134 3.08 5.59 14.06
N HIS A 135 2.27 5.13 15.00
CA HIS A 135 2.09 3.72 15.36
C HIS A 135 0.79 3.21 14.76
N TYR A 136 0.79 1.96 14.32
CA TYR A 136 -0.37 1.30 13.74
C TYR A 136 -0.71 0.07 14.57
N GLU A 137 -1.96 -0.03 14.99
CA GLU A 137 -2.44 -1.15 15.80
C GLU A 137 -2.60 -2.42 14.95
N ASN A 138 -2.41 -3.57 15.58
CA ASN A 138 -2.67 -4.86 14.95
C ASN A 138 -4.19 -5.12 14.89
N ASN A 139 -4.76 -5.18 13.68
CA ASN A 139 -6.19 -5.40 13.45
C ASN A 139 -6.54 -6.81 12.92
N ILE A 140 -5.67 -7.82 13.06
CA ILE A 140 -5.85 -9.14 12.43
C ILE A 140 -7.17 -9.82 12.81
N GLU A 141 -7.59 -9.75 14.08
CA GLU A 141 -8.82 -10.42 14.52
C GLU A 141 -10.08 -9.76 13.93
N GLU A 142 -10.12 -8.42 13.88
CA GLU A 142 -11.18 -7.69 13.18
C GLU A 142 -11.15 -8.01 11.68
N PHE A 143 -9.97 -8.07 11.07
CA PHE A 143 -9.84 -8.35 9.65
C PHE A 143 -10.35 -9.76 9.30
N LYS A 144 -10.11 -10.78 10.14
CA LYS A 144 -10.68 -12.13 9.98
C LYS A 144 -12.21 -12.13 10.05
N ASP A 145 -12.80 -11.39 10.97
CA ASP A 145 -14.26 -11.24 11.07
C ASP A 145 -14.84 -10.62 9.79
N ILE A 146 -14.25 -9.52 9.33
CA ILE A 146 -14.71 -8.83 8.13
C ILE A 146 -14.58 -9.70 6.89
N LEU A 147 -13.47 -10.42 6.70
CA LEU A 147 -13.30 -11.36 5.59
C LEU A 147 -14.39 -12.45 5.61
N THR A 148 -14.74 -12.96 6.79
CA THR A 148 -15.81 -13.96 6.95
C THR A 148 -17.17 -13.40 6.59
N ARG A 149 -17.47 -12.19 7.03
CA ARG A 149 -18.77 -11.53 6.76
C ARG A 149 -18.90 -11.16 5.28
N ILE A 150 -17.84 -10.66 4.65
CA ILE A 150 -17.89 -10.30 3.23
C ILE A 150 -17.86 -11.51 2.30
N GLU A 151 -17.21 -12.61 2.68
CA GLU A 151 -17.33 -13.90 2.00
C GLU A 151 -18.78 -14.38 1.96
N ASN A 152 -19.45 -14.38 3.12
CA ASN A 152 -20.85 -14.75 3.22
C ASN A 152 -21.78 -13.83 2.40
N LEU A 153 -21.48 -12.52 2.37
CA LEU A 153 -22.20 -11.59 1.51
C LEU A 153 -21.99 -11.95 0.03
N ALA A 154 -20.74 -12.16 -0.40
CA ALA A 154 -20.40 -12.51 -1.77
C ALA A 154 -21.15 -13.76 -2.25
N ILE A 155 -21.27 -14.80 -1.41
CA ILE A 155 -22.07 -15.99 -1.72
C ILE A 155 -23.56 -15.62 -1.90
N LYS A 156 -24.13 -14.83 -0.99
CA LYS A 156 -25.55 -14.43 -1.05
C LYS A 156 -25.89 -13.62 -2.30
N ILE A 157 -24.93 -12.83 -2.79
CA ILE A 157 -25.08 -12.04 -4.02
C ILE A 157 -24.57 -12.77 -5.27
N GLU A 158 -24.32 -14.09 -5.19
CA GLU A 158 -23.91 -14.95 -6.32
C GLU A 158 -22.56 -14.56 -6.94
N CYS A 159 -21.67 -14.00 -6.13
CA CYS A 159 -20.33 -13.57 -6.47
C CYS A 159 -19.27 -14.57 -5.95
N ASP A 160 -19.40 -15.86 -6.28
CA ASP A 160 -18.59 -16.95 -5.73
C ASP A 160 -17.08 -16.78 -5.94
N ASN A 161 -16.67 -16.11 -7.02
CA ASN A 161 -15.26 -15.81 -7.27
C ASN A 161 -14.68 -14.88 -6.20
N PHE A 162 -15.42 -13.87 -5.76
CA PHE A 162 -15.00 -13.00 -4.67
C PHE A 162 -15.05 -13.71 -3.32
N ALA A 163 -16.04 -14.58 -3.09
CA ALA A 163 -16.08 -15.40 -1.89
C ALA A 163 -14.80 -16.24 -1.73
N LYS A 164 -14.33 -16.87 -2.82
CA LYS A 164 -13.05 -17.61 -2.83
C LYS A 164 -11.84 -16.71 -2.56
N VAL A 165 -11.84 -15.47 -3.06
CA VAL A 165 -10.77 -14.50 -2.78
C VAL A 165 -10.73 -14.18 -1.28
N PHE A 166 -11.86 -13.87 -0.65
CA PHE A 166 -11.92 -13.56 0.78
C PHE A 166 -11.57 -14.76 1.66
N GLN A 167 -12.03 -15.96 1.28
CA GLN A 167 -11.64 -17.20 1.95
C GLN A 167 -10.12 -17.43 1.87
N SER A 168 -9.53 -17.25 0.68
CA SER A 168 -8.09 -17.40 0.48
C SER A 168 -7.28 -16.38 1.28
N ALA A 169 -7.73 -15.11 1.32
CA ALA A 169 -7.12 -14.07 2.15
C ALA A 169 -7.14 -14.45 3.64
N ARG A 170 -8.27 -14.98 4.14
CA ARG A 170 -8.39 -15.44 5.52
C ARG A 170 -7.45 -16.61 5.81
N ASN A 171 -7.28 -17.55 4.87
CA ASN A 171 -6.35 -18.67 5.01
C ASN A 171 -4.90 -18.20 5.13
N CYS A 172 -4.49 -17.16 4.37
CA CYS A 172 -3.16 -16.57 4.50
C CYS A 172 -2.88 -15.99 5.90
N LEU A 173 -3.91 -15.55 6.64
CA LEU A 173 -3.76 -15.10 8.04
C LEU A 173 -3.63 -16.27 9.03
N LEU A 174 -4.04 -17.48 8.66
CA LEU A 174 -4.01 -18.67 9.50
C LEU A 174 -2.75 -19.51 9.25
N ASP A 175 -2.29 -19.54 8.01
CA ASP A 175 -1.10 -20.27 7.57
C ASP A 175 -0.15 -19.35 6.78
N PRO A 176 0.92 -18.83 7.42
CA PRO A 176 1.90 -17.98 6.77
C PRO A 176 2.59 -18.62 5.55
N GLU A 177 2.60 -19.95 5.44
CA GLU A 177 3.24 -20.70 4.35
C GLU A 177 2.29 -20.97 3.18
N SER A 178 0.98 -20.73 3.33
CA SER A 178 -0.02 -21.07 2.29
C SER A 178 -0.03 -20.10 1.09
N GLY A 179 0.81 -19.06 1.12
CA GLY A 179 0.85 -18.01 0.09
C GLY A 179 1.91 -18.28 -0.99
N LYS A 180 1.51 -18.24 -2.27
CA LYS A 180 2.41 -18.09 -3.42
C LYS A 180 1.96 -16.86 -4.22
N GLY A 181 2.89 -15.97 -4.54
CA GLY A 181 2.56 -14.70 -5.20
C GLY A 181 3.77 -13.97 -5.81
N LEU A 182 3.52 -12.70 -6.18
CA LEU A 182 4.47 -11.74 -6.77
C LEU A 182 5.72 -11.49 -5.89
N ALA A 183 6.67 -10.67 -6.35
CA ALA A 183 7.88 -10.33 -5.60
C ALA A 183 7.56 -9.61 -4.27
N GLU A 184 7.64 -10.33 -3.16
CA GLU A 184 7.14 -9.87 -1.87
C GLU A 184 7.98 -8.75 -1.23
N PRO A 185 7.34 -7.87 -0.43
CA PRO A 185 8.08 -6.91 0.37
C PRO A 185 9.04 -7.64 1.31
N GLN A 186 10.24 -7.09 1.48
CA GLN A 186 11.30 -7.69 2.28
C GLN A 186 11.07 -7.49 3.78
N ILE A 187 10.06 -8.16 4.33
CA ILE A 187 9.62 -8.10 5.73
C ILE A 187 9.61 -9.50 6.38
N PRO A 188 9.61 -9.60 7.72
CA PRO A 188 9.52 -10.88 8.42
C PRO A 188 8.27 -11.68 8.04
N LEU A 189 8.39 -13.02 8.08
CA LEU A 189 7.33 -13.95 7.62
C LEU A 189 5.96 -13.69 8.24
N GLN A 190 5.91 -13.37 9.55
CA GLN A 190 4.65 -13.05 10.23
C GLN A 190 3.98 -11.82 9.61
N HIS A 191 4.72 -10.75 9.37
CA HIS A 191 4.21 -9.52 8.74
C HIS A 191 3.86 -9.75 7.26
N LEU A 192 4.61 -10.61 6.60
CA LEU A 192 4.38 -10.99 5.21
C LEU A 192 3.04 -11.71 5.04
N SER A 193 2.65 -12.59 5.96
CA SER A 193 1.34 -13.26 5.92
C SER A 193 0.17 -12.26 5.96
N ILE A 194 0.28 -11.24 6.81
CA ILE A 194 -0.70 -10.15 6.93
C ILE A 194 -0.76 -9.34 5.63
N PHE A 195 0.40 -8.98 5.09
CA PHE A 195 0.48 -8.24 3.83
C PHE A 195 -0.12 -9.05 2.66
N ARG A 196 0.16 -10.36 2.57
CA ARG A 196 -0.41 -11.25 1.54
C ARG A 196 -1.94 -11.27 1.63
N ALA A 197 -2.49 -11.45 2.82
CA ALA A 197 -3.93 -11.47 3.05
C ALA A 197 -4.59 -10.14 2.68
N ALA A 198 -4.01 -9.01 3.10
CA ALA A 198 -4.54 -7.70 2.75
C ALA A 198 -4.40 -7.41 1.25
N SER A 199 -3.28 -7.79 0.64
CA SER A 199 -3.04 -7.62 -0.79
C SER A 199 -4.00 -8.43 -1.65
N SER A 200 -4.29 -9.67 -1.27
CA SER A 200 -5.25 -10.53 -2.00
C SER A 200 -6.69 -10.07 -1.82
N ALA A 201 -7.06 -9.59 -0.64
CA ALA A 201 -8.40 -9.07 -0.36
C ALA A 201 -8.67 -7.68 -0.97
N ASP A 202 -7.65 -6.96 -1.40
CA ASP A 202 -7.81 -5.64 -2.04
C ASP A 202 -8.28 -5.78 -3.49
N VAL A 203 -9.61 -5.87 -3.59
CA VAL A 203 -10.41 -6.09 -4.80
C VAL A 203 -11.10 -4.83 -5.32
N PHE A 204 -10.73 -3.64 -4.81
CA PHE A 204 -11.35 -2.35 -5.15
C PHE A 204 -10.76 -1.69 -6.41
N GLY A 205 -10.25 -2.50 -7.34
CA GLY A 205 -9.54 -2.06 -8.53
C GLY A 205 -10.41 -1.47 -9.64
N GLY A 206 -9.95 -1.60 -10.89
CA GLY A 206 -10.68 -1.16 -12.09
C GLY A 206 -11.72 -2.18 -12.56
N MET A 207 -11.96 -2.28 -13.87
CA MET A 207 -13.01 -3.12 -14.44
C MET A 207 -12.99 -4.59 -13.95
N GLY A 208 -14.15 -5.10 -13.56
CA GLY A 208 -14.33 -6.43 -12.96
C GLY A 208 -14.02 -6.46 -11.46
N SER A 209 -13.92 -5.30 -10.82
CA SER A 209 -13.66 -5.18 -9.39
C SER A 209 -14.90 -5.46 -8.55
N TRP A 210 -14.68 -5.53 -7.24
CA TRP A 210 -15.76 -5.58 -6.27
C TRP A 210 -16.71 -4.38 -6.37
N ASN A 211 -16.21 -3.22 -6.81
CA ASN A 211 -17.00 -1.99 -6.96
C ASN A 211 -17.95 -1.99 -8.17
N ASP A 212 -17.86 -2.99 -9.06
CA ASP A 212 -18.65 -3.03 -10.30
C ASP A 212 -19.97 -3.81 -10.10
N GLU A 213 -20.08 -4.98 -10.74
CA GLU A 213 -21.27 -5.84 -10.72
C GLU A 213 -21.79 -6.20 -9.30
N PRO A 214 -20.93 -6.48 -8.30
CA PRO A 214 -21.40 -6.89 -6.96
C PRO A 214 -22.30 -5.87 -6.28
N GLY A 215 -22.04 -4.56 -6.46
CA GLY A 215 -22.88 -3.51 -5.88
C GLY A 215 -24.30 -3.51 -6.44
N TRP A 216 -24.45 -3.73 -7.74
CA TRP A 216 -25.76 -3.83 -8.38
C TRP A 216 -26.49 -5.11 -7.95
N LEU A 217 -25.81 -6.26 -7.91
CA LEU A 217 -26.40 -7.53 -7.45
C LEU A 217 -26.85 -7.47 -5.99
N ALA A 218 -26.08 -6.78 -5.14
CA ALA A 218 -26.49 -6.54 -3.76
C ALA A 218 -27.76 -5.69 -3.69
N GLN A 219 -27.88 -4.66 -4.52
CA GLN A 219 -29.09 -3.83 -4.58
C GLN A 219 -30.32 -4.62 -5.03
N ASP A 220 -30.20 -5.43 -6.09
CA ASP A 220 -31.28 -6.29 -6.60
C ASP A 220 -31.82 -7.26 -5.54
N LYS A 221 -30.92 -7.78 -4.69
CA LYS A 221 -31.26 -8.69 -3.59
C LYS A 221 -31.63 -7.99 -2.28
N GLY A 222 -31.77 -6.66 -2.26
CA GLY A 222 -32.11 -5.89 -1.06
C GLY A 222 -31.01 -5.82 0.01
N LEU A 223 -29.76 -6.07 -0.39
CA LEU A 223 -28.56 -6.09 0.46
C LEU A 223 -27.62 -4.88 0.21
N GLY A 224 -28.05 -3.87 -0.55
CA GLY A 224 -27.21 -2.72 -0.93
C GLY A 224 -26.54 -2.02 0.25
N GLN A 225 -27.28 -1.71 1.32
CA GLN A 225 -26.71 -1.10 2.52
C GLN A 225 -25.65 -2.00 3.19
N VAL A 226 -25.93 -3.30 3.30
CA VAL A 226 -24.99 -4.27 3.88
C VAL A 226 -23.72 -4.36 3.03
N TYR A 227 -23.86 -4.30 1.71
CA TYR A 227 -22.74 -4.25 0.78
C TYR A 227 -21.88 -3.01 1.00
N ASP A 228 -22.46 -1.82 1.10
CA ASP A 228 -21.68 -0.60 1.31
C ASP A 228 -20.94 -0.61 2.65
N GLU A 229 -21.63 -0.96 3.73
CA GLU A 229 -21.05 -1.01 5.08
C GLU A 229 -19.90 -2.03 5.17
N LEU A 230 -20.08 -3.24 4.61
CA LEU A 230 -19.03 -4.27 4.62
C LEU A 230 -17.87 -3.94 3.69
N SER A 231 -18.14 -3.29 2.55
CA SER A 231 -17.10 -2.85 1.62
C SER A 231 -16.20 -1.79 2.25
N ASP A 232 -16.77 -0.82 2.97
CA ASP A 232 -16.01 0.19 3.70
C ASP A 232 -15.21 -0.41 4.85
N GLN A 233 -15.82 -1.30 5.63
CA GLN A 233 -15.12 -2.02 6.70
C GLN A 233 -13.96 -2.87 6.15
N LEU A 234 -14.15 -3.53 4.99
CA LEU A 234 -13.11 -4.31 4.34
C LEU A 234 -11.95 -3.42 3.91
N LEU A 235 -12.22 -2.32 3.20
CA LEU A 235 -11.17 -1.39 2.77
C LEU A 235 -10.36 -0.86 3.96
N ARG A 236 -11.05 -0.45 5.03
CA ARG A 236 -10.42 0.05 6.25
C ARG A 236 -9.52 -0.98 6.91
N ASN A 237 -9.98 -2.23 7.01
CA ASN A 237 -9.22 -3.30 7.62
C ASN A 237 -8.02 -3.73 6.76
N ILE A 238 -8.17 -3.76 5.42
CA ILE A 238 -7.06 -4.00 4.49
C ILE A 238 -5.97 -2.95 4.68
N ARG A 239 -6.34 -1.67 4.67
CA ARG A 239 -5.37 -0.58 4.77
C ARG A 239 -4.68 -0.55 6.12
N SER A 240 -5.42 -0.80 7.20
CA SER A 240 -4.86 -0.92 8.55
C SER A 240 -3.87 -2.10 8.65
N ALA A 241 -4.22 -3.25 8.08
CA ALA A 241 -3.36 -4.43 8.05
C ALA A 241 -2.07 -4.20 7.24
N ILE A 242 -2.15 -3.50 6.10
CA ILE A 242 -0.98 -3.13 5.29
C ILE A 242 -0.06 -2.19 6.06
N LEU A 243 -0.64 -1.17 6.71
CA LEU A 243 0.14 -0.22 7.52
C LEU A 243 0.86 -0.95 8.65
N PHE A 244 0.15 -1.78 9.42
CA PHE A 244 0.77 -2.61 10.47
C PHE A 244 1.87 -3.52 9.93
N ALA A 245 1.59 -4.27 8.85
CA ALA A 245 2.52 -5.22 8.27
C ALA A 245 3.84 -4.56 7.82
N ILE A 246 3.77 -3.40 7.17
CA ILE A 246 4.94 -2.73 6.62
C ILE A 246 5.69 -1.90 7.68
N ASN A 247 4.98 -1.32 8.64
CA ASN A 247 5.54 -0.33 9.55
C ASN A 247 5.97 -0.88 10.90
N GLU A 248 5.37 -1.97 11.41
CA GLU A 248 5.48 -2.37 12.82
C GLU A 248 6.29 -3.66 13.05
N TRP A 249 7.40 -3.80 12.31
CA TRP A 249 8.43 -4.83 12.52
C TRP A 249 9.81 -4.17 12.62
#